data_AF-A0A3M1NBI6-F1
#
_entry.id   AF-A0A3M1NBI6-F1
#
_cell.length_a   1.000
_cell.length_b   1.000
_cell.length_c   1.000
_cell.angle_alpha   90.00
_cell.angle_beta   90.00
_cell.angle_gamma   90.00
#
_symmetry.space_group_name_H-M   'P 1'
#
loop_
_entity.id
_entity.type
_entity.pdbx_description
1 polymer ?
#
loop_
_entity_poly.entity_id
_entity_poly.type
_entity_poly.pdbx_seq_one_letter_code
_entity_poly.pdbx_strand_id
1 'polypeptide(L)'
;MSLLALLTGLFAFAMPSSAQSSATYTITEQEINAYRLPSSVRRYLSSFSVDLQPDRAVVMVRVVSGRLTLNTLSIWQPVLNNGRLSWRALSATVEGVPLTAAQLATLNNSARRVIADAVHRYIDSRARRRYRVESVTITDSEMVVSVIFSR
;
A
#
# COMPACT_ATOMS: atom_id res chain seq x y z
N MET A 1 -37.42 56.03 -29.63
CA MET A 1 -37.36 54.59 -29.92
C MET A 1 -35.99 54.10 -29.48
N SER A 2 -35.88 53.56 -28.27
CA SER A 2 -35.76 52.11 -27.97
C SER A 2 -34.38 51.58 -28.42
N LEU A 3 -33.53 50.94 -27.62
CA LEU A 3 -33.82 49.95 -26.58
C LEU A 3 -32.59 49.73 -25.68
N LEU A 4 -32.86 49.62 -24.38
CA LEU A 4 -32.10 48.94 -23.32
C LEU A 4 -31.49 47.60 -23.77
N ALA A 5 -30.25 47.30 -23.38
CA ALA A 5 -29.74 45.92 -23.18
C ALA A 5 -28.50 45.93 -22.25
N LEU A 6 -28.73 46.06 -20.95
CA LEU A 6 -28.47 45.02 -19.94
C LEU A 6 -27.11 44.29 -20.07
N LEU A 7 -26.06 44.90 -19.51
CA LEU A 7 -24.82 44.21 -19.13
C LEU A 7 -25.12 43.36 -17.88
N THR A 8 -25.51 42.10 -18.08
CA THR A 8 -25.60 41.11 -17.00
C THR A 8 -24.20 40.73 -16.53
N GLY A 9 -23.80 41.30 -15.39
CA GLY A 9 -22.61 40.91 -14.65
C GLY A 9 -22.71 39.44 -14.22
N LEU A 10 -21.80 38.61 -14.73
CA LEU A 10 -21.59 37.25 -14.28
C LEU A 10 -20.89 37.31 -12.91
N PHE A 11 -21.67 37.38 -11.83
CA PHE A 11 -21.16 37.09 -10.49
C PHE A 11 -20.91 35.58 -10.41
N ALA A 12 -19.69 35.16 -10.79
CA ALA A 12 -19.19 33.85 -10.43
C ALA A 12 -18.99 33.83 -8.91
N PHE A 13 -19.99 33.33 -8.18
CA PHE A 13 -19.80 32.95 -6.79
C PHE A 13 -18.75 31.83 -6.77
N ALA A 14 -17.52 32.18 -6.41
CA ALA A 14 -16.51 31.22 -6.02
C ALA A 14 -17.04 30.51 -4.77
N MET A 15 -17.74 29.39 -4.96
CA MET A 15 -18.11 28.54 -3.83
C MET A 15 -16.79 28.12 -3.15
N PRO A 16 -16.66 28.27 -1.83
CA PRO A 16 -15.50 27.79 -1.12
C PRO A 16 -15.43 26.27 -1.32
N SER A 17 -14.56 25.84 -2.22
CA SER A 17 -14.13 24.45 -2.28
C SER A 17 -13.51 24.16 -0.93
N SER A 18 -14.26 23.46 -0.10
CA SER A 18 -13.81 23.08 1.22
C SER A 18 -12.62 22.15 1.04
N ALA A 19 -11.41 22.69 1.17
CA ALA A 19 -10.15 21.99 0.99
C ALA A 19 -10.17 20.71 1.83
N GLN A 20 -10.20 19.56 1.15
CA GLN A 20 -10.08 18.28 1.83
C GLN A 20 -8.65 18.17 2.36
N SER A 21 -8.50 17.98 3.67
CA SER A 21 -7.18 17.84 4.28
C SER A 21 -6.53 16.56 3.76
N SER A 22 -5.33 16.67 3.25
CA SER A 22 -4.51 15.56 2.78
C SER A 22 -3.15 15.53 3.47
N ALA A 23 -2.48 14.39 3.42
CA ALA A 23 -1.10 14.22 3.85
C ALA A 23 -0.38 13.22 2.95
N THR A 24 0.94 13.41 2.82
CA THR A 24 1.81 12.48 2.09
C THR A 24 2.76 11.82 3.08
N TYR A 25 2.90 10.51 2.99
CA TYR A 25 3.80 9.71 3.79
C TYR A 25 4.82 9.03 2.88
N THR A 26 6.10 9.29 3.15
CA THR A 26 7.20 8.59 2.52
C THR A 26 7.67 7.48 3.44
N ILE A 27 7.70 6.25 2.93
CA ILE A 27 8.05 5.04 3.66
C ILE A 27 9.25 4.42 2.95
N THR A 28 10.40 4.42 3.60
CA THR A 28 11.61 3.81 3.06
C THR A 28 11.56 2.29 3.16
N GLU A 29 12.30 1.61 2.29
CA GLU A 29 12.52 0.17 2.39
C GLU A 29 13.05 -0.25 3.79
N GLN A 30 13.96 0.55 4.35
CA GLN A 30 14.51 0.30 5.68
C GLN A 30 13.42 0.34 6.77
N GLU A 31 12.50 1.29 6.71
CA GLU A 31 11.37 1.38 7.65
C GLU A 31 10.43 0.19 7.52
N ILE A 32 10.20 -0.31 6.30
CA ILE A 32 9.42 -1.53 6.05
C ILE A 32 10.13 -2.75 6.64
N ASN A 33 11.43 -2.90 6.40
CA ASN A 33 12.22 -4.03 6.91
C ASN A 33 12.42 -3.98 8.43
N ALA A 34 12.43 -2.78 9.04
CA ALA A 34 12.48 -2.61 10.49
C ALA A 34 11.15 -2.98 11.18
N TYR A 35 10.07 -3.18 10.44
CA TYR A 35 8.75 -3.47 10.99
C TYR A 35 8.74 -4.80 11.78
N ARG A 36 8.35 -4.73 13.05
CA ARG A 36 8.19 -5.92 13.88
C ARG A 36 6.82 -6.56 13.64
N LEU A 37 6.82 -7.66 12.91
CA LEU A 37 5.61 -8.44 12.65
C LEU A 37 4.94 -8.92 13.96
N PRO A 38 3.60 -9.03 13.98
CA PRO A 38 2.88 -9.62 15.10
C PRO A 38 3.35 -11.05 15.42
N SER A 39 3.30 -11.44 16.70
CA SER A 39 3.71 -12.79 17.15
C SER A 39 2.97 -13.92 16.43
N SER A 40 1.69 -13.71 16.09
CA SER A 40 0.85 -14.64 15.35
C SER A 40 1.35 -14.95 13.94
N VAL A 41 2.09 -14.02 13.33
CA VAL A 41 2.73 -14.17 12.02
C VAL A 41 4.15 -14.70 12.19
N ARG A 42 4.92 -14.13 13.13
CA ARG A 42 6.32 -14.52 13.41
C ARG A 42 6.49 -15.99 13.78
N ARG A 43 5.49 -16.64 14.38
CA ARG A 43 5.57 -18.08 14.68
C ARG A 43 5.75 -18.98 13.45
N TYR A 44 5.43 -18.46 12.27
CA TYR A 44 5.57 -19.16 10.99
C TYR A 44 6.68 -18.59 10.11
N LEU A 45 7.34 -17.51 10.51
CA LEU A 45 8.35 -16.82 9.71
C LEU A 45 9.65 -16.69 10.50
N SER A 46 10.73 -17.28 10.02
CA SER A 46 12.04 -17.12 10.66
C SER A 46 12.74 -15.83 10.24
N SER A 47 12.53 -15.38 8.99
CA SER A 47 13.10 -14.16 8.45
C SER A 47 12.26 -13.64 7.28
N PHE A 48 12.34 -12.35 7.03
CA PHE A 48 11.78 -11.73 5.83
C PHE A 48 12.65 -10.55 5.41
N SER A 49 12.55 -10.18 4.14
CA SER A 49 13.01 -8.89 3.63
C SER A 49 12.08 -8.42 2.50
N VAL A 50 11.97 -7.10 2.38
CA VAL A 50 11.25 -6.41 1.32
C VAL A 50 12.28 -5.62 0.52
N ASP A 51 12.22 -5.74 -0.78
CA ASP A 51 12.98 -4.99 -1.78
C ASP A 51 11.98 -4.16 -2.61
N LEU A 52 12.07 -2.83 -2.54
CA LEU A 52 11.19 -1.94 -3.29
C LEU A 52 11.72 -1.76 -4.71
N GLN A 53 10.82 -1.83 -5.69
CA GLN A 53 11.13 -1.65 -7.10
C GLN A 53 10.07 -0.76 -7.74
N PRO A 54 10.32 -0.18 -8.93
CA PRO A 54 9.36 0.69 -9.57
C PRO A 54 8.02 -0.04 -9.75
N ASP A 55 6.97 0.55 -9.18
CA ASP A 55 5.58 0.05 -9.16
C ASP A 55 5.32 -1.27 -8.41
N ARG A 56 6.31 -1.87 -7.72
CA ARG A 56 6.16 -3.18 -7.07
C ARG A 56 7.07 -3.38 -5.87
N ALA A 57 6.79 -4.42 -5.10
CA ALA A 57 7.66 -4.86 -4.02
C ALA A 57 7.97 -6.34 -4.17
N VAL A 58 9.24 -6.69 -4.01
CA VAL A 58 9.72 -8.08 -3.95
C VAL A 58 9.85 -8.45 -2.48
N VAL A 59 9.12 -9.47 -2.05
CA VAL A 59 9.08 -9.92 -0.67
C VAL A 59 9.69 -11.32 -0.61
N MET A 60 10.81 -11.43 0.09
CA MET A 60 11.47 -12.68 0.40
C MET A 60 11.12 -13.09 1.82
N VAL A 61 10.65 -14.32 2.00
CA VAL A 61 10.25 -14.83 3.32
C VAL A 61 10.74 -16.25 3.49
N ARG A 62 11.32 -16.53 4.66
CA ARG A 62 11.58 -17.90 5.09
C ARG A 62 10.48 -18.35 6.05
N VAL A 63 9.67 -19.28 5.58
CA VAL A 63 8.52 -19.85 6.29
C VAL A 63 8.97 -21.11 7.02
N VAL A 64 8.62 -21.24 8.30
CA VAL A 64 8.88 -22.43 9.12
C VAL A 64 7.55 -23.03 9.55
N SER A 65 7.32 -24.30 9.20
CA SER A 65 6.13 -25.06 9.57
C SER A 65 6.52 -26.47 10.01
N GLY A 66 6.49 -26.72 11.32
CA GLY A 66 6.96 -27.98 11.89
C GLY A 66 8.45 -28.21 11.60
N ARG A 67 8.76 -29.29 10.88
CA ARG A 67 10.14 -29.63 10.44
C ARG A 67 10.49 -29.06 9.06
N LEU A 68 9.54 -28.39 8.40
CA LEU A 68 9.74 -27.86 7.06
C LEU A 68 10.15 -26.39 7.15
N THR A 69 11.22 -26.04 6.45
CA THR A 69 11.63 -24.66 6.20
C THR A 69 11.56 -24.42 4.70
N LEU A 70 10.83 -23.38 4.28
CA LEU A 70 10.66 -23.01 2.88
C LEU A 70 11.09 -21.56 2.66
N ASN A 71 11.92 -21.32 1.66
CA ASN A 71 12.20 -19.99 1.14
C ASN A 71 11.17 -19.65 0.07
N THR A 72 10.57 -18.49 0.20
CA THR A 72 9.58 -17.96 -0.72
C THR A 72 10.03 -16.60 -1.23
N LEU A 73 9.82 -16.34 -2.51
CA LEU A 73 10.01 -15.03 -3.13
C LEU A 73 8.72 -14.69 -3.84
N SER A 74 8.20 -13.49 -3.62
CA SER A 74 6.93 -13.06 -4.17
C SER A 74 6.97 -11.62 -4.62
N ILE A 75 6.33 -11.31 -5.75
CA ILE A 75 6.27 -9.96 -6.32
C ILE A 75 4.86 -9.43 -6.12
N TRP A 76 4.76 -8.23 -5.57
CA TRP A 76 3.51 -7.61 -5.15
C TRP A 76 3.33 -6.23 -5.76
N GLN A 77 2.13 -5.96 -6.27
CA GLN A 77 1.74 -4.65 -6.78
C GLN A 77 0.69 -4.02 -5.86
N PRO A 78 0.81 -2.73 -5.51
CA PRO A 78 -0.24 -2.04 -4.78
C PRO A 78 -1.50 -1.92 -5.63
N VAL A 79 -2.66 -2.13 -5.02
CA VAL A 79 -3.97 -1.96 -5.66
C VAL A 79 -4.83 -1.09 -4.75
N LEU A 80 -5.28 0.04 -5.30
CA LEU A 80 -6.19 0.95 -4.63
C LEU A 80 -7.63 0.63 -5.02
N ASN A 81 -8.45 0.31 -4.02
CA ASN A 81 -9.88 0.10 -4.22
C ASN A 81 -10.67 0.84 -3.15
N ASN A 82 -11.52 1.80 -3.57
CA ASN A 82 -12.36 2.61 -2.68
C ASN A 82 -11.60 3.28 -1.53
N GLY A 83 -10.40 3.79 -1.81
CA GLY A 83 -9.56 4.45 -0.80
C GLY A 83 -8.86 3.50 0.17
N ARG A 84 -8.86 2.20 -0.11
CA ARG A 84 -8.11 1.19 0.65
C ARG A 84 -6.94 0.67 -0.17
N LEU A 85 -5.76 0.71 0.43
CA LEU A 85 -4.56 0.08 -0.11
C LEU A 85 -4.59 -1.42 0.16
N SER A 86 -4.54 -2.19 -0.91
CA SER A 86 -4.40 -3.64 -0.93
C SER A 86 -3.22 -4.05 -1.80
N TRP A 87 -2.87 -5.33 -1.79
CA TRP A 87 -1.69 -5.85 -2.49
C TRP A 87 -2.07 -7.06 -3.33
N ARG A 88 -1.76 -7.01 -4.62
CA ARG A 88 -1.98 -8.10 -5.59
C ARG A 88 -0.67 -8.82 -5.86
N ALA A 89 -0.65 -10.14 -5.70
CA ALA A 89 0.49 -10.95 -6.10
C ALA A 89 0.57 -10.99 -7.63
N LEU A 90 1.75 -10.71 -8.19
CA LEU A 90 2.06 -10.88 -9.62
C LEU A 90 2.65 -12.26 -9.89
N SER A 91 3.57 -12.68 -9.03
CA SER A 91 4.22 -13.98 -9.09
C SER A 91 4.72 -14.39 -7.71
N ALA A 92 4.99 -15.69 -7.53
CA ALA A 92 5.76 -16.17 -6.40
C ALA A 92 6.41 -17.51 -6.72
N THR A 93 7.51 -17.78 -6.03
CA THR A 93 8.24 -19.04 -6.06
C THR A 93 8.38 -19.61 -4.66
N VAL A 94 8.45 -20.93 -4.58
CA VAL A 94 8.81 -21.69 -3.37
C VAL A 94 10.03 -22.52 -3.74
N GLU A 95 11.15 -22.30 -3.07
CA GLU A 95 12.44 -22.94 -3.40
C GLU A 95 12.81 -22.82 -4.89
N GLY A 96 12.55 -21.64 -5.47
CA GLY A 96 12.81 -21.36 -6.89
C GLY A 96 11.78 -21.92 -7.86
N VAL A 97 10.84 -22.75 -7.40
CA VAL A 97 9.76 -23.32 -8.24
C VAL A 97 8.59 -22.33 -8.30
N PRO A 98 8.15 -21.88 -9.49
CA PRO A 98 7.02 -20.97 -9.61
C PRO A 98 5.71 -21.63 -9.17
N LEU A 99 4.90 -20.87 -8.44
CA LEU A 99 3.57 -21.31 -8.02
C LEU A 99 2.54 -21.12 -9.14
N THR A 100 1.60 -22.06 -9.24
CA THR A 100 0.39 -21.89 -10.08
C THR A 100 -0.52 -20.80 -9.51
N ALA A 101 -1.43 -20.26 -10.33
CA ALA A 101 -2.40 -19.25 -9.89
C ALA A 101 -3.26 -19.71 -8.70
N ALA A 102 -3.66 -20.99 -8.66
CA ALA A 102 -4.41 -21.57 -7.55
C ALA A 102 -3.57 -21.66 -6.26
N GLN A 103 -2.28 -21.98 -6.38
CA GLN A 103 -1.37 -22.02 -5.23
C GLN A 103 -1.02 -20.62 -4.73
N LEU A 104 -0.87 -19.64 -5.63
CA LEU A 104 -0.67 -18.23 -5.28
C LEU A 104 -1.78 -17.68 -4.40
N ALA A 105 -3.04 -18.04 -4.66
CA ALA A 105 -4.18 -17.60 -3.86
C ALA A 105 -4.13 -18.12 -2.40
N THR A 106 -3.55 -19.29 -2.18
CA THR A 106 -3.56 -19.97 -0.87
C THR A 106 -2.31 -19.66 -0.04
N LEU A 107 -1.12 -19.65 -0.65
CA LEU A 107 0.15 -19.70 0.07
C LEU A 107 0.68 -18.31 0.48
N ASN A 108 0.28 -17.26 -0.23
CA ASN A 108 0.88 -15.93 -0.12
C ASN A 108 0.32 -15.03 0.99
N ASN A 109 -0.52 -15.56 1.89
CA ASN A 109 -1.08 -14.78 2.99
C ASN A 109 -0.01 -14.26 3.97
N SER A 110 1.08 -14.99 4.17
CA SER A 110 2.17 -14.56 5.06
C SER A 110 3.00 -13.44 4.45
N ALA A 111 3.48 -13.61 3.21
CA ALA A 111 4.26 -12.60 2.50
C ALA A 111 3.48 -11.30 2.28
N ARG A 112 2.19 -11.40 1.93
CA ARG A 112 1.29 -10.23 1.82
C ARG A 112 1.21 -9.45 3.12
N ARG A 113 1.09 -10.13 4.26
CA ARG A 113 0.99 -9.50 5.58
C ARG A 113 2.25 -8.72 5.93
N VAL A 114 3.43 -9.19 5.52
CA VAL A 114 4.69 -8.48 5.79
C VAL A 114 4.63 -7.04 5.32
N ILE A 115 4.32 -6.84 4.03
CA ILE A 115 4.28 -5.50 3.45
C ILE A 115 3.00 -4.74 3.80
N ALA A 116 1.85 -5.40 3.82
CA ALA A 116 0.57 -4.76 4.12
C ALA A 116 0.54 -4.21 5.56
N ASP A 117 0.95 -5.02 6.55
CA ASP A 117 0.92 -4.61 7.95
C ASP A 117 1.97 -3.54 8.22
N ALA A 118 3.16 -3.62 7.60
CA ALA A 118 4.21 -2.61 7.74
C ALA A 118 3.74 -1.24 7.25
N VAL A 119 3.20 -1.18 6.03
CA VAL A 119 2.71 0.06 5.41
C VAL A 119 1.51 0.63 6.16
N HIS A 120 0.50 -0.20 6.46
CA HIS A 120 -0.68 0.27 7.20
C HIS A 120 -0.30 0.78 8.59
N ARG A 121 0.56 0.06 9.32
CA ARG A 121 0.98 0.51 10.66
C ARG A 121 1.83 1.78 10.61
N TYR A 122 2.66 1.94 9.58
CA TYR A 122 3.40 3.18 9.37
C TYR A 122 2.46 4.37 9.24
N ILE A 123 1.44 4.24 8.38
CA ILE A 123 0.46 5.30 8.13
C ILE A 123 -0.39 5.51 9.38
N ASP A 124 -0.96 4.46 9.98
CA ASP A 124 -1.83 4.54 11.16
C ASP A 124 -1.14 5.18 12.36
N SER A 125 0.16 4.96 12.54
CA SER A 125 0.92 5.61 13.62
C SER A 125 1.05 7.13 13.47
N ARG A 126 0.83 7.66 12.26
CA ARG A 126 0.98 9.09 11.91
C ARG A 126 -0.34 9.76 11.57
N ALA A 127 -1.22 9.06 10.87
CA ALA A 127 -2.58 9.46 10.55
C ALA A 127 -3.44 9.36 11.81
N ARG A 128 -3.43 10.41 12.63
CA ARG A 128 -4.21 10.50 13.88
C ARG A 128 -5.74 10.52 13.67
N ARG A 129 -6.22 10.28 12.44
CA ARG A 129 -7.62 10.39 12.01
C ARG A 129 -7.90 9.34 10.94
N ARG A 130 -9.19 9.07 10.70
CA ARG A 130 -9.63 8.20 9.59
C ARG A 130 -9.20 8.82 8.25
N TYR A 131 -8.59 8.00 7.41
CA TYR A 131 -8.09 8.41 6.11
C TYR A 131 -8.52 7.43 5.02
N ARG A 132 -8.39 7.90 3.77
CA ARG A 132 -8.47 7.08 2.55
C ARG A 132 -7.18 7.29 1.78
N VAL A 133 -6.63 6.22 1.23
CA VAL A 133 -5.46 6.31 0.36
C VAL A 133 -5.90 6.81 -1.02
N GLU A 134 -5.27 7.86 -1.49
CA GLU A 134 -5.56 8.52 -2.77
C GLU A 134 -4.62 8.01 -3.87
N SER A 135 -3.32 7.94 -3.57
CA SER A 135 -2.31 7.46 -4.51
C SER A 135 -1.18 6.72 -3.79
N VAL A 136 -0.51 5.85 -4.54
CA VAL A 136 0.70 5.14 -4.11
C VAL A 136 1.68 5.14 -5.27
N THR A 137 2.90 5.58 -5.01
CA THR A 137 4.04 5.50 -5.93
C THR A 137 5.15 4.72 -5.25
N ILE A 138 5.80 3.80 -5.96
CA ILE A 138 6.94 3.03 -5.45
C ILE A 138 8.14 3.29 -6.37
N THR A 139 9.27 3.62 -5.77
CA THR A 139 10.58 3.77 -6.42
C THR A 139 11.52 2.63 -5.99
N ASP A 140 12.79 2.70 -6.37
CA ASP A 140 13.80 1.70 -5.97
C ASP A 140 14.13 1.70 -4.47
N SER A 141 13.69 2.69 -3.70
CA SER A 141 14.08 2.82 -2.28
C SER A 141 12.97 3.26 -1.34
N GLU A 142 11.87 3.79 -1.88
CA GLU A 142 10.78 4.34 -1.08
C GLU A 142 9.41 4.15 -1.73
N MET A 143 8.41 4.17 -0.86
CA MET A 143 7.01 4.22 -1.20
C MET A 143 6.44 5.55 -0.73
N VAL A 144 5.80 6.28 -1.63
CA VAL A 144 5.07 7.51 -1.32
C VAL A 144 3.58 7.21 -1.34
N VAL A 145 2.91 7.43 -0.21
CA VAL A 145 1.47 7.22 -0.04
C VAL A 145 0.80 8.56 0.27
N SER A 146 -0.09 9.02 -0.61
CA SER A 146 -0.93 10.17 -0.33
C SER A 146 -2.28 9.72 0.22
N VAL A 147 -2.73 10.39 1.27
CA VAL A 147 -4.01 10.11 1.91
C VAL A 147 -4.86 11.38 2.02
N ILE A 148 -6.17 11.19 1.99
CA ILE A 148 -7.17 12.21 2.28
C ILE A 148 -7.88 11.88 3.58
N PHE A 149 -8.04 12.86 4.46
CA PHE A 149 -8.73 12.66 5.73
C PHE A 149 -10.25 12.76 5.54
N SER A 150 -10.96 11.91 6.28
CA SER A 150 -12.41 12.03 6.41
C SER A 150 -12.72 13.25 7.29
N ARG A 151 -13.76 14.01 6.95
CA ARG A 151 -14.28 15.07 7.83
C ARG A 151 -14.87 14.48 9.10
#